data_AF-A0A379MRT8-F1
#
_entry.id   AF-A0A379MRT8-F1
#
_cell.length_a   1.000
_cell.length_b   1.000
_cell.length_c   1.000
_cell.angle_alpha   90.00
_cell.angle_beta   90.00
_cell.angle_gamma   90.00
#
_symmetry.space_group_name_H-M   'P 1'
#
loop_
_entity.id
_entity.type
_entity.pdbx_description
1 polymer ?
#
loop_
_entity_poly.entity_id
_entity_poly.type
_entity_poly.pdbx_seq_one_letter_code
_entity_poly.pdbx_strand_id
1 'polypeptide(L)'
;MERSDMDGYPEKIAGIMRKRGLGPADAVRLRDAAFCIEHGIDPLSEAGRHRALLNNPDYTAHADRYGTGIHVIRSGEAIFPT
;
A
#
# COMPACT_ATOMS: atom_id res chain seq x y z
N MET A 1 -13.06 18.48 10.80
CA MET A 1 -12.81 17.08 10.44
C MET A 1 -12.19 16.43 11.67
N GLU A 2 -13.00 15.68 12.42
CA GLU A 2 -12.63 15.19 13.76
C GLU A 2 -11.59 14.06 13.67
N ARG A 3 -10.57 14.13 14.55
CA ARG A 3 -9.44 13.19 14.61
C ARG A 3 -9.79 11.82 15.20
N SER A 4 -11.06 11.60 15.55
CA SER A 4 -11.55 10.48 16.37
C SER A 4 -11.84 9.17 15.61
N ASP A 5 -12.04 9.21 14.29
CA ASP A 5 -12.34 8.00 13.50
C ASP A 5 -11.10 7.13 13.21
N MET A 6 -9.90 7.66 13.47
CA MET A 6 -8.63 6.95 13.30
C MET A 6 -8.22 6.14 14.53
N ASP A 7 -8.76 6.48 15.71
CA ASP A 7 -8.50 5.72 16.93
C ASP A 7 -9.21 4.35 16.81
N GLY A 8 -8.43 3.28 16.87
CA GLY A 8 -8.94 1.91 16.71
C GLY A 8 -8.99 1.40 15.26
N TYR A 9 -8.55 2.20 14.28
CA TYR A 9 -8.52 1.77 12.87
C TYR A 9 -7.61 0.55 12.62
N PRO A 10 -6.38 0.48 13.19
CA PRO A 10 -5.54 -0.70 13.06
C PRO A 10 -6.19 -1.99 13.61
N GLU A 11 -6.90 -1.89 14.74
CA GLU A 11 -7.58 -3.00 15.40
C GLU A 11 -8.77 -3.49 14.57
N LYS A 12 -9.51 -2.57 13.94
CA LYS A 12 -10.60 -2.91 12.99
C LYS A 12 -10.06 -3.64 11.76
N ILE A 13 -8.98 -3.13 11.15
CA ILE A 13 -8.31 -3.76 10.00
C ILE A 13 -7.81 -5.16 10.39
N ALA A 14 -7.12 -5.29 11.53
CA ALA A 14 -6.65 -6.57 12.03
C ALA A 14 -7.78 -7.57 12.28
N GLY A 15 -8.94 -7.09 12.77
CA GLY A 15 -10.14 -7.90 12.93
C GLY A 15 -10.70 -8.44 11.60
N ILE A 16 -10.76 -7.59 10.56
CA ILE A 16 -11.22 -7.97 9.22
C ILE A 16 -10.24 -8.96 8.58
N MET A 17 -8.94 -8.72 8.67
CA MET A 17 -7.90 -9.61 8.13
C MET A 17 -8.02 -11.00 8.74
N ARG A 18 -8.12 -11.09 10.08
CA ARG A 18 -8.25 -12.36 10.80
C ARG A 18 -9.49 -13.15 10.39
N LYS A 19 -10.65 -12.47 10.21
CA LYS A 19 -11.88 -13.11 9.72
C LYS A 19 -11.74 -13.69 8.32
N ARG A 20 -10.84 -13.12 7.50
CA ARG A 20 -10.54 -13.59 6.15
C ARG A 20 -9.34 -14.55 6.09
N GLY A 21 -8.77 -14.91 7.23
CA GLY A 21 -7.56 -15.75 7.29
C GLY A 21 -6.30 -15.07 6.76
N LEU A 22 -6.31 -13.74 6.63
CA LEU A 22 -5.19 -12.96 6.10
C LEU A 22 -4.24 -12.57 7.24
N GLY A 23 -2.95 -12.81 7.02
CA GLY A 23 -1.86 -12.36 7.88
C GLY A 23 -1.21 -11.07 7.39
N PRO A 24 -0.27 -10.49 8.15
CA PRO A 24 0.48 -9.30 7.74
C PRO A 24 1.26 -9.48 6.43
N ALA A 25 1.62 -10.71 6.08
CA ALA A 25 2.29 -11.03 4.81
C ALA A 25 1.35 -10.97 3.60
N ASP A 26 0.04 -11.06 3.82
CA ASP A 26 -0.99 -10.99 2.78
C ASP A 26 -1.51 -9.55 2.56
N ALA A 27 -0.93 -8.59 3.27
CA ALA A 27 -1.26 -7.18 3.14
C ALA A 27 -0.08 -6.41 2.52
N VAL A 28 -0.38 -5.62 1.50
CA VAL A 28 0.58 -4.77 0.80
C VAL A 28 0.15 -3.31 0.90
N ARG A 29 1.11 -2.39 0.99
CA ARG A 29 0.80 -0.96 0.94
C ARG A 29 0.28 -0.63 -0.45
N LEU A 30 -0.74 0.21 -0.54
CA LEU A 30 -1.33 0.58 -1.83
C LEU A 30 -0.29 1.17 -2.80
N ARG A 31 0.65 1.97 -2.28
CA ARG A 31 1.80 2.49 -3.04
C ARG A 31 2.64 1.36 -3.66
N ASP A 32 2.97 0.35 -2.85
CA ASP A 32 3.79 -0.79 -3.28
C ASP A 32 3.05 -1.60 -4.35
N ALA A 33 1.74 -1.83 -4.14
CA ALA A 33 0.88 -2.52 -5.08
C ALA A 33 0.78 -1.79 -6.43
N ALA A 34 0.61 -0.47 -6.42
CA ALA A 34 0.51 0.33 -7.65
C ALA A 34 1.80 0.23 -8.49
N PHE A 35 2.97 0.40 -7.85
CA PHE A 35 4.25 0.21 -8.53
C PHE A 35 4.40 -1.23 -9.07
N CYS A 36 4.08 -2.23 -8.25
CA CYS A 36 4.22 -3.62 -8.66
C CYS A 36 3.36 -3.96 -9.88
N ILE A 37 2.10 -3.51 -9.91
CA ILE A 37 1.18 -3.71 -11.03
C ILE A 37 1.72 -3.05 -12.30
N GLU A 38 2.19 -1.80 -12.23
CA GLU A 38 2.72 -1.08 -13.40
C GLU A 38 4.01 -1.73 -13.96
N HIS A 39 4.80 -2.37 -13.10
CA HIS A 39 6.07 -3.01 -13.47
C HIS A 39 5.96 -4.52 -13.67
N GLY A 40 4.75 -5.10 -13.63
CA GLY A 40 4.52 -6.54 -13.83
C GLY A 40 5.10 -7.42 -12.72
N ILE A 41 5.28 -6.87 -11.52
CA ILE A 41 5.75 -7.57 -10.32
C ILE A 41 4.52 -8.04 -9.54
N ASP A 42 4.52 -9.28 -9.06
CA ASP A 42 3.49 -9.74 -8.12
C ASP A 42 3.65 -9.01 -6.78
N PRO A 43 2.67 -8.20 -6.32
CA PRO A 43 2.76 -7.45 -5.07
C PRO A 43 2.94 -8.31 -3.81
N LEU A 44 2.55 -9.58 -3.84
CA LEU A 44 2.68 -10.52 -2.72
C LEU A 44 3.97 -11.36 -2.78
N SER A 45 4.72 -11.26 -3.88
CA SER A 45 6.02 -11.90 -4.02
C SER A 45 7.10 -11.24 -3.17
N GLU A 46 8.25 -11.90 -3.01
CA GLU A 46 9.40 -11.33 -2.32
C GLU A 46 9.89 -10.02 -2.96
N ALA A 47 9.82 -9.92 -4.30
CA ALA A 47 10.17 -8.72 -5.05
C ALA A 47 9.18 -7.56 -4.83
N GLY A 48 7.91 -7.88 -4.58
CA GLY A 48 6.86 -6.89 -4.29
C GLY A 48 6.87 -6.34 -2.86
N ARG A 49 7.70 -6.92 -1.97
CA ARG A 49 7.82 -6.45 -0.59
C ARG A 49 8.41 -5.05 -0.54
N HIS A 50 7.87 -4.21 0.33
CA HIS A 50 8.36 -2.84 0.56
C HIS A 50 9.89 -2.73 0.66
N ARG A 51 10.53 -3.64 1.40
CA ARG A 51 12.00 -3.65 1.57
C ARG A 51 12.76 -3.91 0.27
N ALA A 52 12.23 -4.75 -0.62
CA ALA A 52 12.81 -4.99 -1.93
C ALA A 52 12.63 -3.76 -2.83
N LEU A 53 11.44 -3.15 -2.80
CA LEU A 53 11.13 -1.93 -3.57
C LEU A 53 11.99 -0.73 -3.15
N LEU A 54 12.34 -0.58 -1.87
CA LEU A 54 13.23 0.48 -1.41
C LEU A 54 14.63 0.44 -2.05
N ASN A 55 15.07 -0.73 -2.52
CA ASN A 55 16.34 -0.88 -3.22
C ASN A 55 16.21 -0.62 -4.73
N ASN A 56 15.00 -0.41 -5.24
CA ASN A 56 14.76 -0.08 -6.64
C ASN A 56 14.84 1.45 -6.84
N PRO A 57 15.79 1.94 -7.67
CA PRO A 57 15.92 3.37 -7.95
C PRO A 57 14.64 3.98 -8.54
N ASP A 58 13.93 3.25 -9.40
CA ASP A 58 12.72 3.75 -10.07
C ASP A 58 11.57 3.92 -9.07
N TYR A 59 11.47 3.02 -8.09
CA TYR A 59 10.45 3.09 -7.03
C TYR A 59 10.62 4.32 -6.12
N THR A 60 11.87 4.74 -5.90
CA THR A 60 12.17 5.94 -5.11
C THR A 60 12.12 7.22 -5.96
N ALA A 61 12.55 7.17 -7.22
CA ALA A 61 12.51 8.28 -8.16
C ALA A 61 11.09 8.72 -8.51
N HIS A 62 10.15 7.76 -8.62
CA HIS A 62 8.73 8.02 -8.94
C HIS A 62 7.82 7.96 -7.71
N ALA A 63 8.37 8.26 -6.53
CA ALA A 63 7.63 8.23 -5.27
C ALA A 63 6.37 9.13 -5.27
N ASP A 64 6.41 10.23 -6.01
CA ASP A 64 5.32 11.19 -6.21
C ASP A 64 4.18 10.61 -7.04
N ARG A 65 4.48 9.83 -8.08
CA ARG A 65 3.50 9.14 -8.94
C ARG A 65 2.61 8.19 -8.14
N TYR A 66 3.19 7.48 -7.17
CA TYR A 66 2.50 6.47 -6.36
C TYR A 66 2.10 6.97 -4.95
N GLY A 67 2.51 8.20 -4.59
CA GLY A 67 2.25 8.85 -3.29
C GLY A 67 3.44 8.82 -2.32
N THR A 68 3.78 9.98 -1.75
CA THR A 68 4.90 10.14 -0.81
C THR A 68 4.45 9.97 0.65
N GLY A 69 4.54 8.77 1.22
CA GLY A 69 4.45 8.55 2.68
C GLY A 69 3.05 8.18 3.23
N ILE A 70 2.76 8.60 4.47
CA ILE A 70 1.56 8.28 5.28
C ILE A 70 0.23 8.82 4.72
N HIS A 71 0.30 9.64 3.66
CA HIS A 71 -0.86 10.15 2.95
C HIS A 71 -0.90 9.51 1.56
N VAL A 72 -1.23 8.22 1.52
CA VAL A 72 -1.64 7.61 0.26
C VAL A 72 -3.09 8.00 0.05
N ILE A 73 -3.36 8.66 -1.08
CA ILE A 73 -4.63 9.27 -1.47
C ILE A 73 -4.90 10.64 -0.82
N ARG A 74 -4.40 11.71 -1.45
CA ARG A 74 -5.09 13.00 -1.38
C ARG A 74 -6.36 12.86 -2.23
N SER A 75 -7.53 13.01 -1.61
CA SER A 75 -8.83 13.23 -2.27
C SER A 75 -9.55 12.04 -2.93
N GLY A 76 -9.41 10.80 -2.47
CA GLY A 76 -10.23 9.67 -2.98
C GLY A 76 -10.00 9.27 -4.45
N GLU A 77 -9.10 9.95 -5.16
CA GLU A 77 -8.78 9.73 -6.58
C GLU A 77 -7.51 8.89 -6.72
N ALA A 78 -7.55 7.62 -6.34
CA ALA A 78 -6.61 6.68 -6.95
C ALA A 78 -7.14 6.35 -8.35
N ILE A 79 -6.80 7.19 -9.34
CA ILE A 79 -7.00 6.82 -10.74
C ILE A 79 -5.89 5.83 -11.09
N PHE A 80 -6.17 4.55 -10.85
CA PHE A 80 -5.48 3.49 -11.57
C PHE A 80 -5.80 3.69 -13.07
N PRO A 81 -4.80 3.67 -13.97
CA PRO A 81 -5.07 3.77 -15.40
C PRO A 81 -5.96 2.60 -15.82
N THR A 82 -7.09 2.90 -16.46
CA THR A 82 -7.95 1.94 -17.18
C THR A 82 -7.27 1.41 -18.42
#